data_AF-A0A016WZB0-F1
#
_entry.id   AF-A0A016WZB0-F1
#
_cell.length_a   1.000
_cell.length_b   1.000
_cell.length_c   1.000
_cell.angle_alpha   90.00
_cell.angle_beta   90.00
_cell.angle_gamma   90.00
#
_symmetry.space_group_name_H-M   'P 1'
#
loop_
_entity.id
_entity.type
_entity.pdbx_description
1 polymer ?
#
loop_
_entity_poly.entity_id
_entity_poly.type
_entity_poly.pdbx_seq_one_letter_code
_entity_poly.pdbx_strand_id
1 'polypeptide(L)'
;MVNCYLLIWLISSVIAQPQPCFLKCKDNYMNGMQNALTQLPSDWSIDMVTPLHALLSQNSHQTQLLLKMDSVCRLSAIYQRCLGVCPENPAKRILLNGQKAWNIICHDFRNDSDFRESIMPCWSSMGMTLTNHCTSMAQILQAEIIELMESGLHNLQQSMDALCRSVYSYDKCFVAKNYETCGPKAGKFLVKLTHQTSHALVELLDEVLGLTELPGSCLDWLSQKYLVESRPRGIAKRMKNGDWTSITSLSFAIFLTRSLLLP
;
A
#
# COMPACT_ATOMS: atom_id res chain seq x y z
N MET A 1 0.86 -3.09 -1.56
CA MET A 1 1.64 -2.56 -0.41
C MET A 1 0.95 -2.76 0.96
N VAL A 2 -0.03 -3.65 1.03
CA VAL A 2 -0.83 -3.88 2.23
C VAL A 2 -0.14 -4.92 3.11
N ASN A 3 -0.08 -4.68 4.42
CA ASN A 3 0.54 -5.60 5.37
C ASN A 3 -0.43 -6.69 5.81
N CYS A 4 0.13 -7.83 6.21
CA CYS A 4 -0.58 -9.06 6.48
C CYS A 4 -1.20 -9.16 7.87
N TYR A 5 -1.44 -8.03 8.52
CA TYR A 5 -2.17 -8.01 9.79
C TYR A 5 -3.63 -8.44 9.65
N LEU A 6 -4.25 -8.14 8.50
CA LEU A 6 -5.56 -8.65 8.11
C LEU A 6 -5.61 -10.19 8.12
N LEU A 7 -4.53 -10.81 7.65
CA LEU A 7 -4.40 -12.27 7.57
C LEU A 7 -4.11 -12.87 8.95
N ILE A 8 -3.35 -12.18 9.80
CA ILE A 8 -3.09 -12.61 11.18
C ILE A 8 -4.38 -12.61 12.02
N TRP A 9 -5.26 -11.64 11.80
CA TRP A 9 -6.59 -11.66 12.40
C TRP A 9 -7.45 -12.79 11.83
N LEU A 10 -7.53 -12.95 10.51
CA LEU A 10 -8.27 -14.06 9.88
C LEU A 10 -7.78 -15.43 10.36
N ILE A 11 -6.47 -15.63 10.53
CA ILE A 11 -5.89 -16.82 11.15
C ILE A 11 -6.38 -17.01 12.59
N SER A 12 -6.42 -15.95 13.38
CA SER A 12 -6.85 -16.03 14.79
C SER A 12 -8.34 -16.39 14.90
N SER A 13 -9.13 -16.02 13.89
CA SER A 13 -10.56 -16.33 13.76
C SER A 13 -10.82 -17.74 13.18
N VAL A 14 -9.93 -18.26 12.32
CA VAL A 14 -10.11 -19.53 11.59
C VAL A 14 -9.36 -20.71 12.24
N ILE A 15 -8.23 -20.46 12.92
CA ILE A 15 -7.47 -21.52 13.60
C ILE A 15 -8.03 -21.72 15.01
N ALA A 16 -8.67 -22.88 15.20
CA ALA A 16 -9.05 -23.37 16.51
C ALA A 16 -7.79 -23.47 17.41
N GLN A 17 -7.66 -22.52 18.33
CA GLN A 17 -6.59 -22.31 19.31
C GLN A 17 -5.32 -21.61 18.79
N PRO A 18 -5.12 -20.33 19.15
CA PRO A 18 -3.85 -19.65 18.95
C PRO A 18 -2.73 -20.37 19.70
N GLN A 19 -1.72 -20.90 18.99
CA GLN A 19 -0.58 -21.51 19.67
C GLN A 19 0.24 -20.41 20.36
N PRO A 20 0.65 -20.59 21.64
CA PRO A 20 1.39 -19.58 22.40
C PRO A 20 2.67 -19.08 21.71
N CYS A 21 3.33 -19.93 20.91
CA CYS A 21 4.54 -19.57 20.16
C CYS A 21 4.26 -18.45 19.15
N PHE A 22 3.24 -18.60 18.32
CA PHE A 22 2.91 -17.62 17.29
C PHE A 22 2.42 -16.30 17.88
N LEU A 23 1.60 -16.37 18.94
CA LEU A 23 1.14 -15.18 19.65
C LEU A 23 2.31 -14.38 20.21
N LYS A 24 3.27 -15.03 20.89
CA LYS A 24 4.47 -14.37 21.41
C LYS A 24 5.29 -13.70 20.30
N CYS A 25 5.50 -14.38 19.17
CA CYS A 25 6.23 -13.79 18.04
C CYS A 25 5.47 -12.59 17.47
N LYS A 26 4.16 -12.71 17.29
CA LYS A 26 3.27 -11.66 16.80
C LYS A 26 3.33 -10.43 17.69
N ASP A 27 3.08 -10.58 18.99
CA ASP A 27 2.97 -9.45 19.92
C ASP A 27 4.28 -8.67 20.02
N ASN A 28 5.42 -9.38 20.08
CA ASN A 28 6.73 -8.74 20.05
C ASN A 28 6.98 -7.97 18.75
N TYR A 29 6.57 -8.54 17.61
CA TYR A 29 6.69 -7.89 16.31
C TYR A 29 5.78 -6.67 16.21
N MET A 30 4.52 -6.78 16.62
CA MET A 30 3.54 -5.69 16.66
C MET A 30 4.06 -4.50 17.46
N ASN A 31 4.45 -4.75 18.71
CA ASN A 31 4.94 -3.72 19.60
C ASN A 31 6.22 -3.07 19.05
N GLY A 32 7.12 -3.87 18.48
CA GLY A 32 8.34 -3.37 17.84
C GLY A 32 8.04 -2.50 16.61
N MET A 33 7.17 -2.96 15.71
CA MET A 33 6.81 -2.25 14.48
C MET A 33 6.05 -0.96 14.79
N GLN A 34 5.15 -0.98 15.78
CA GLN A 34 4.47 0.21 16.25
C GLN A 34 5.47 1.27 16.71
N ASN A 35 6.45 0.89 17.55
CA ASN A 35 7.49 1.81 18.00
C ASN A 35 8.39 2.31 16.86
N ALA A 36 8.60 1.51 15.81
CA ALA A 36 9.45 1.87 14.68
C ALA A 36 8.74 2.77 13.65
N LEU A 37 7.44 2.55 13.44
CA LEU A 37 6.63 3.24 12.43
C LEU A 37 5.88 4.45 13.01
N THR A 38 5.48 4.41 14.28
CA THR A 38 4.63 5.40 14.93
C THR A 38 5.19 5.83 16.29
N GLN A 39 5.04 7.10 16.65
CA GLN A 39 5.27 7.57 18.03
C GLN A 39 3.95 7.62 18.83
N LEU A 40 2.87 7.05 18.31
CA LEU A 40 1.53 7.14 18.90
C LEU A 40 0.97 5.75 19.26
N PRO A 41 0.41 5.58 20.46
CA PRO A 41 -0.32 4.37 20.82
C PRO A 41 -1.76 4.49 20.33
N SER A 42 -2.15 3.71 19.32
CA SER A 42 -3.57 3.37 19.14
C SER A 42 -3.74 2.05 18.42
N ASP A 43 -4.80 1.33 18.79
CA ASP A 43 -5.32 0.18 18.08
C ASP A 43 -5.67 0.54 16.62
N TRP A 44 -5.45 -0.42 15.70
CA TRP A 44 -5.91 -0.42 14.30
C TRP A 44 -5.69 0.87 13.47
N SER A 45 -4.51 1.49 13.51
CA SER A 45 -4.25 2.67 12.66
C SER A 45 -3.99 2.30 11.17
N ILE A 46 -4.23 3.28 10.27
CA ILE A 46 -3.86 3.24 8.83
C ILE A 46 -2.44 2.72 8.63
N ASP A 47 -1.58 3.00 9.61
CA ASP A 47 -0.16 2.72 9.58
C ASP A 47 0.16 1.23 9.59
N MET A 48 -0.71 0.41 10.15
CA MET A 48 -0.52 -1.05 10.15
C MET A 48 -1.03 -1.67 8.85
N VAL A 49 -2.04 -1.07 8.22
CA VAL A 49 -2.61 -1.54 6.93
C VAL A 49 -1.68 -1.21 5.76
N THR A 50 -1.16 0.02 5.73
CA THR A 50 -0.28 0.53 4.67
C THR A 50 1.06 0.98 5.26
N PRO A 51 1.91 0.08 5.74
CA PRO A 51 3.01 0.47 6.60
C PRO A 51 4.15 1.18 5.85
N LEU A 52 4.20 1.05 4.52
CA LEU A 52 5.05 1.91 3.69
C LEU A 52 4.49 3.35 3.63
N HIS A 53 3.16 3.53 3.61
CA HIS A 53 2.56 4.86 3.76
C HIS A 53 2.94 5.49 5.10
N ALA A 54 2.80 4.73 6.19
CA ALA A 54 3.16 5.18 7.54
C ALA A 54 4.63 5.63 7.66
N LEU A 55 5.52 4.81 7.11
CA LEU A 55 6.95 5.06 7.15
C LEU A 55 7.30 6.39 6.47
N LEU A 56 6.56 6.74 5.41
CA LEU A 56 6.81 7.92 4.59
C LEU A 56 5.96 9.15 4.98
N SER A 57 4.88 8.98 5.75
CA SER A 57 3.92 10.05 6.06
C SER A 57 4.44 11.07 7.06
N GLN A 58 5.48 10.72 7.81
CA GLN A 58 6.11 11.61 8.78
C GLN A 58 7.21 12.42 8.12
N ASN A 59 7.18 13.74 8.31
CA ASN A 59 8.26 14.64 7.91
C ASN A 59 9.55 14.25 8.65
N SER A 60 10.39 13.45 7.98
CA SER A 60 11.56 12.82 8.58
C SER A 60 12.78 13.22 7.76
N HIS A 61 13.80 13.77 8.41
CA HIS A 61 15.11 13.95 7.77
C HIS A 61 15.65 12.60 7.28
N GLN A 62 16.50 12.60 6.26
CA GLN A 62 17.01 11.38 5.60
C GLN A 62 17.61 10.37 6.58
N THR A 63 18.41 10.85 7.52
CA THR A 63 18.98 10.01 8.58
C THR A 63 17.91 9.32 9.42
N GLN A 64 16.80 10.00 9.72
CA GLN A 64 15.70 9.40 10.48
C GLN A 64 14.96 8.33 9.67
N LEU A 65 14.71 8.56 8.38
CA LEU A 65 14.07 7.55 7.53
C LEU A 65 14.96 6.30 7.36
N LEU A 66 16.27 6.49 7.22
CA LEU A 66 17.24 5.38 7.17
C LEU A 66 17.23 4.56 8.46
N LEU A 67 17.24 5.22 9.63
CA LEU A 67 17.18 4.55 10.93
C LEU A 67 15.86 3.81 11.14
N LYS A 68 14.72 4.39 10.73
CA LYS A 68 13.41 3.72 10.77
C LYS A 68 13.41 2.48 9.87
N MET A 69 13.90 2.59 8.64
CA MET A 69 13.98 1.47 7.70
C MET A 69 14.86 0.34 8.26
N ASP A 70 16.04 0.66 8.81
CA ASP A 70 16.91 -0.33 9.44
C ASP A 70 16.22 -1.04 10.61
N SER A 71 15.55 -0.27 11.48
CA SER A 71 14.78 -0.81 12.62
C SER A 71 13.69 -1.78 12.16
N VAL A 72 12.88 -1.39 11.17
CA VAL A 72 11.83 -2.23 10.58
C VAL A 72 12.42 -3.52 9.99
N CYS A 73 13.52 -3.41 9.24
CA CYS A 73 14.16 -4.58 8.64
C CYS A 73 14.80 -5.51 9.67
N ARG A 74 15.34 -4.97 10.76
CA ARG A 74 15.82 -5.77 11.89
C ARG A 74 14.66 -6.50 12.58
N LEU A 75 13.55 -5.81 12.85
CA LEU A 75 12.36 -6.38 13.47
C LEU A 75 11.74 -7.49 12.62
N SER A 76 11.61 -7.29 11.31
CA SER A 76 11.12 -8.33 10.39
C SER A 76 12.03 -9.58 10.41
N ALA A 77 13.36 -9.40 10.44
CA ALA A 77 14.29 -10.52 10.54
C ALA A 77 14.27 -11.24 11.89
N ILE A 78 13.99 -10.53 12.99
CA ILE A 78 13.78 -11.12 14.32
C ILE A 78 12.48 -11.92 14.33
N TYR A 79 11.40 -11.37 13.77
CA TYR A 79 10.11 -12.03 13.70
C TYR A 79 10.17 -13.34 12.90
N GLN A 80 10.82 -13.33 11.73
CA GLN A 80 11.00 -14.55 10.93
C GLN A 80 11.81 -15.63 11.67
N ARG A 81 12.87 -15.23 12.40
CA ARG A 81 13.62 -16.16 13.26
C ARG A 81 12.77 -16.71 14.41
N CYS A 82 11.92 -15.88 15.01
CA CYS A 82 10.97 -16.30 16.04
C CYS A 82 9.99 -17.34 15.49
N LEU A 83 9.40 -17.10 14.31
CA LEU A 83 8.54 -18.09 13.66
C LEU A 83 9.29 -19.37 13.30
N GLY A 84 10.58 -19.27 12.97
CA GLY A 84 11.45 -20.40 12.64
C GLY A 84 11.49 -21.48 13.73
N VAL A 85 11.40 -21.11 15.01
CA VAL A 85 11.40 -22.05 16.14
C VAL A 85 10.00 -22.57 16.52
N CYS A 86 8.94 -22.00 15.94
CA CYS A 86 7.58 -22.48 16.16
C CYS A 86 7.30 -23.75 15.33
N PRO A 87 6.37 -24.62 15.78
CA PRO A 87 5.99 -25.84 15.07
C PRO A 87 5.55 -25.58 13.63
N GLU A 88 5.83 -26.52 12.73
CA GLU A 88 5.35 -26.44 11.35
C GLU A 88 3.83 -26.67 11.30
N ASN A 89 3.11 -25.67 10.79
CA ASN A 89 1.67 -25.73 10.53
C ASN A 89 1.28 -24.65 9.49
N PRO A 90 0.03 -24.65 8.99
CA PRO A 90 -0.43 -23.64 8.04
C PRO A 90 -0.31 -22.20 8.57
N ALA A 91 -0.50 -21.98 9.87
CA ALA A 91 -0.35 -20.66 10.50
C ALA A 91 1.05 -20.08 10.27
N LYS A 92 2.11 -20.88 10.44
CA LYS A 92 3.49 -20.46 10.20
C LYS A 92 3.69 -19.99 8.76
N ARG A 93 3.16 -20.73 7.78
CA ARG A 93 3.23 -20.36 6.35
C ARG A 93 2.53 -19.03 6.09
N ILE A 94 1.32 -18.85 6.62
CA ILE A 94 0.55 -17.62 6.44
C ILE A 94 1.28 -16.42 7.09
N LEU A 95 1.83 -16.60 8.30
CA LEU A 95 2.59 -15.56 9.00
C LEU A 95 3.88 -15.18 8.23
N LEU A 96 4.58 -16.15 7.63
CA LEU A 96 5.78 -15.93 6.83
C LEU A 96 5.49 -15.28 5.47
N ASN A 97 4.50 -15.78 4.73
CA ASN A 97 3.99 -15.12 3.53
C ASN A 97 3.51 -13.70 3.86
N GLY A 98 3.04 -13.54 5.10
CA GLY A 98 2.68 -12.28 5.71
C GLY A 98 3.76 -11.19 5.62
N GLN A 99 5.02 -11.60 5.60
CA GLN A 99 6.18 -10.72 5.62
C GLN A 99 6.74 -10.42 4.23
N LYS A 100 6.13 -10.92 3.14
CA LYS A 100 6.69 -10.84 1.78
C LYS A 100 7.00 -9.41 1.34
N ALA A 101 6.12 -8.46 1.64
CA ALA A 101 6.34 -7.04 1.33
C ALA A 101 7.62 -6.51 1.98
N TRP A 102 7.78 -6.74 3.29
CA TRP A 102 8.95 -6.31 4.04
C TRP A 102 10.22 -7.06 3.63
N ASN A 103 10.12 -8.35 3.29
CA ASN A 103 11.26 -9.10 2.79
C ASN A 103 11.83 -8.48 1.50
N ILE A 104 10.96 -8.07 0.57
CA ILE A 104 11.39 -7.41 -0.68
C ILE A 104 12.01 -6.04 -0.37
N ILE A 105 11.32 -5.20 0.42
CA ILE A 105 11.81 -3.87 0.76
C ILE A 105 13.16 -3.94 1.47
N CYS A 106 13.29 -4.83 2.47
CA CYS A 106 14.50 -4.97 3.26
C CYS A 106 15.66 -5.61 2.52
N HIS A 107 15.37 -6.53 1.60
CA HIS A 107 16.36 -7.06 0.68
C HIS A 107 16.94 -5.93 -0.19
N ASP A 108 16.08 -5.18 -0.88
CA ASP A 108 16.53 -4.14 -1.80
C ASP A 108 17.18 -2.97 -1.03
N PHE A 109 16.68 -2.61 0.16
CA PHE A 109 17.35 -1.64 1.05
C PHE A 109 18.80 -2.02 1.38
N ARG A 110 19.08 -3.31 1.67
CA ARG A 110 20.42 -3.78 2.03
C ARG A 110 21.32 -4.04 0.84
N ASN A 111 20.76 -4.46 -0.29
CA ASN A 111 21.53 -5.05 -1.38
C ASN A 111 21.50 -4.23 -2.68
N ASP A 112 20.49 -3.39 -2.89
CA ASP A 112 20.28 -2.66 -4.13
C ASP A 112 20.78 -1.20 -4.00
N SER A 113 21.77 -0.83 -4.83
CA SER A 113 22.33 0.52 -4.86
C SER A 113 21.34 1.55 -5.40
N ASP A 114 20.54 1.19 -6.41
CA ASP A 114 19.52 2.08 -6.97
C ASP A 114 18.46 2.44 -5.92
N PHE A 115 18.09 1.47 -5.07
CA PHE A 115 17.20 1.70 -3.95
C PHE A 115 17.78 2.72 -2.96
N ARG A 116 19.05 2.55 -2.55
CA ARG A 116 19.69 3.44 -1.57
C ARG A 116 20.04 4.82 -2.11
N GLU A 117 20.41 4.92 -3.39
CA GLU A 117 20.93 6.15 -3.98
C GLU A 117 19.84 6.98 -4.66
N SER A 118 18.76 6.35 -5.13
CA SER A 118 17.67 7.06 -5.84
C SER A 118 16.36 7.05 -5.06
N ILE A 119 15.91 5.89 -4.58
CA ILE A 119 14.58 5.75 -3.97
C ILE A 119 14.57 6.33 -2.55
N MET A 120 15.50 5.92 -1.68
CA MET A 120 15.55 6.38 -0.29
C MET A 120 15.71 7.89 -0.13
N PRO A 121 16.58 8.59 -0.87
CA PRO A 121 16.70 10.06 -0.76
C PRO A 121 15.42 10.77 -1.24
N CYS A 122 14.77 10.27 -2.29
CA CYS A 122 13.49 10.82 -2.73
C CYS A 122 12.39 10.59 -1.69
N TRP A 123 12.27 9.38 -1.15
CA TRP A 123 11.30 9.07 -0.10
C TRP A 123 11.53 9.91 1.17
N SER A 124 12.77 10.21 1.52
CA SER A 124 13.05 11.13 2.62
C SER A 124 12.56 12.55 2.36
N SER A 125 12.72 13.06 1.14
CA SER A 125 12.40 14.45 0.82
C SER A 125 10.94 14.66 0.42
N MET A 126 10.33 13.65 -0.20
CA MET A 126 9.01 13.71 -0.81
C MET A 126 8.00 12.76 -0.16
N GLY A 127 8.38 12.00 0.87
CA GLY A 127 7.54 10.99 1.51
C GLY A 127 6.14 11.51 1.86
N MET A 128 6.07 12.65 2.54
CA MET A 128 4.80 13.27 2.93
C MET A 128 3.96 13.71 1.72
N THR A 129 4.58 14.19 0.64
CA THR A 129 3.89 14.53 -0.62
C THR A 129 3.29 13.29 -1.28
N LEU A 130 4.06 12.18 -1.31
CA LEU A 130 3.61 10.92 -1.87
C LEU A 130 2.42 10.36 -1.10
N THR A 131 2.50 10.38 0.23
CA THR A 131 1.48 9.81 1.11
C THR A 131 0.22 10.66 1.10
N ASN A 132 0.33 11.98 1.26
CA ASN A 132 -0.82 12.90 1.30
C ASN A 132 -1.69 12.79 0.04
N HIS A 133 -1.07 12.56 -1.12
CA HIS A 133 -1.80 12.40 -2.38
C HIS A 133 -2.70 11.16 -2.39
N CYS A 134 -2.30 10.09 -1.69
CA CYS A 134 -3.02 8.81 -1.68
C CYS A 134 -3.70 8.52 -0.33
N THR A 135 -3.77 9.50 0.58
CA THR A 135 -4.33 9.32 1.94
C THR A 135 -5.79 8.91 1.91
N SER A 136 -6.63 9.50 1.05
CA SER A 136 -8.04 9.13 0.98
C SER A 136 -8.23 7.67 0.56
N MET A 137 -7.45 7.18 -0.41
CA MET A 137 -7.48 5.77 -0.80
C MET A 137 -6.95 4.85 0.31
N ALA A 138 -5.95 5.29 1.08
CA ALA A 138 -5.44 4.53 2.22
C ALA A 138 -6.48 4.42 3.35
N GLN A 139 -7.25 5.48 3.60
CA GLN A 139 -8.36 5.50 4.57
C GLN A 139 -9.50 4.59 4.14
N ILE A 140 -9.89 4.63 2.86
CA ILE A 140 -10.92 3.73 2.32
C ILE A 140 -10.46 2.28 2.46
N LEU A 141 -9.22 1.98 2.06
CA LEU A 141 -8.65 0.64 2.24
C LEU A 141 -8.69 0.18 3.69
N GLN A 142 -8.32 1.04 4.65
CA GLN A 142 -8.39 0.69 6.07
C GLN A 142 -9.84 0.36 6.49
N ALA A 143 -10.83 1.13 6.04
CA ALA A 143 -12.23 0.87 6.34
C ALA A 143 -12.71 -0.49 5.81
N GLU A 144 -12.37 -0.83 4.56
CA GLU A 144 -12.73 -2.13 3.95
C GLU A 144 -12.08 -3.32 4.68
N ILE A 145 -10.87 -3.11 5.22
CA ILE A 145 -10.19 -4.10 6.04
C ILE A 145 -10.94 -4.32 7.36
N ILE A 146 -11.35 -3.24 8.02
CA ILE A 146 -12.12 -3.32 9.26
C ILE A 146 -13.47 -3.97 8.99
N GLU A 147 -14.15 -3.61 7.88
CA GLU A 147 -15.42 -4.21 7.50
C GLU A 147 -15.30 -5.70 7.23
N LEU A 148 -14.30 -6.15 6.45
CA LEU A 148 -14.05 -7.57 6.21
C LEU A 148 -13.82 -8.34 7.51
N MET A 149 -13.20 -7.69 8.50
CA MET A 149 -12.99 -8.28 9.81
C MET A 149 -14.27 -8.32 10.64
N GLU A 150 -15.02 -7.24 10.72
CA GLU A 150 -16.24 -7.17 11.52
C GLU A 150 -17.39 -8.01 10.94
N SER A 151 -17.49 -8.11 9.61
CA SER A 151 -18.53 -8.90 8.93
C SER A 151 -18.32 -10.42 9.04
N GLY A 152 -17.10 -10.85 9.36
CA GLY A 152 -16.74 -12.27 9.37
C GLY A 152 -17.02 -12.93 8.01
N LEU A 153 -17.63 -14.12 8.04
CA LEU A 153 -18.00 -14.86 6.81
C LEU A 153 -19.30 -14.37 6.15
N HIS A 154 -20.05 -13.47 6.79
CA HIS A 154 -21.25 -12.90 6.18
C HIS A 154 -20.85 -11.90 5.09
N ASN A 155 -21.48 -11.99 3.92
CA ASN A 155 -21.17 -11.15 2.75
C ASN A 155 -19.72 -11.20 2.26
N LEU A 156 -18.99 -12.29 2.56
CA LEU A 156 -17.58 -12.45 2.25
C LEU A 156 -17.23 -12.11 0.79
N GLN A 157 -18.06 -12.53 -0.18
CA GLN A 157 -17.86 -12.22 -1.60
C GLN A 157 -17.84 -10.70 -1.86
N GLN A 158 -18.76 -9.96 -1.25
CA GLN A 158 -18.88 -8.51 -1.41
C GLN A 158 -17.75 -7.78 -0.68
N SER A 159 -17.45 -8.17 0.57
CA SER A 159 -16.34 -7.58 1.35
C SER A 159 -14.98 -7.83 0.67
N MET A 160 -14.78 -9.01 0.08
CA MET A 160 -13.59 -9.33 -0.70
C MET A 160 -13.49 -8.50 -1.98
N ASP A 161 -14.59 -8.34 -2.70
CA ASP A 161 -14.66 -7.54 -3.91
C ASP A 161 -14.38 -6.05 -3.63
N ALA A 162 -14.89 -5.52 -2.51
CA ALA A 162 -14.63 -4.16 -2.05
C ALA A 162 -13.17 -3.98 -1.59
N LEU A 163 -12.63 -4.92 -0.80
CA LEU A 163 -11.21 -4.95 -0.43
C LEU A 163 -10.31 -4.90 -1.67
N CYS A 164 -10.50 -5.81 -2.63
CA CYS A 164 -9.66 -5.88 -3.83
C CYS A 164 -9.71 -4.58 -4.65
N ARG A 165 -10.88 -3.95 -4.80
CA ARG A 165 -11.00 -2.62 -5.44
C ARG A 165 -10.23 -1.52 -4.70
N SER A 166 -10.30 -1.52 -3.37
CA SER A 166 -9.65 -0.51 -2.55
C SER A 166 -8.13 -0.69 -2.53
N VAL A 167 -7.63 -1.92 -2.45
CA VAL A 167 -6.19 -2.22 -2.58
C VAL A 167 -5.69 -1.80 -3.96
N TYR A 168 -6.41 -2.16 -5.02
CA TYR A 168 -6.06 -1.77 -6.39
C TYR A 168 -5.96 -0.25 -6.55
N SER A 169 -6.96 0.49 -6.04
CA SER A 169 -7.01 1.95 -6.14
C SER A 169 -5.86 2.61 -5.38
N TYR A 170 -5.57 2.15 -4.17
CA TYR A 170 -4.44 2.61 -3.37
C TYR A 170 -3.10 2.31 -4.04
N ASP A 171 -2.86 1.06 -4.46
CA ASP A 171 -1.61 0.65 -5.09
C ASP A 171 -1.38 1.40 -6.41
N LYS A 172 -2.43 1.61 -7.21
CA LYS A 172 -2.37 2.41 -8.44
C LYS A 172 -1.98 3.86 -8.16
N CYS A 173 -2.63 4.51 -7.19
CA CYS A 173 -2.30 5.88 -6.80
C CYS A 173 -0.83 5.99 -6.37
N PHE A 174 -0.41 5.12 -5.45
CA PHE A 174 0.90 5.23 -4.82
C PHE A 174 2.04 4.91 -5.79
N VAL A 175 1.86 3.91 -6.67
CA VAL A 175 2.81 3.62 -7.77
C VAL A 175 2.91 4.80 -8.73
N ALA A 176 1.77 5.34 -9.19
CA ALA A 176 1.75 6.44 -10.16
C ALA A 176 2.42 7.69 -9.57
N LYS A 177 2.11 8.04 -8.32
CA LYS A 177 2.68 9.22 -7.68
C LYS A 177 4.19 9.07 -7.43
N ASN A 178 4.63 7.88 -7.03
CA ASN A 178 6.07 7.59 -6.91
C ASN A 178 6.80 7.67 -8.25
N TYR A 179 6.18 7.22 -9.34
CA TYR A 179 6.76 7.36 -10.67
C TYR A 179 6.90 8.83 -11.07
N GLU A 180 5.86 9.63 -10.85
CA GLU A 180 5.84 11.06 -11.17
C GLU A 180 6.87 11.85 -10.35
N THR A 181 6.94 11.59 -9.05
CA THR A 181 7.72 12.40 -8.10
C THR A 181 9.15 11.87 -7.88
N CYS A 182 9.32 10.55 -7.78
CA CYS A 182 10.61 9.90 -7.52
C CYS A 182 11.21 9.20 -8.74
N GLY A 183 10.53 9.29 -9.89
CA GLY A 183 11.02 8.83 -11.17
C GLY A 183 10.86 7.31 -11.42
N PRO A 184 11.37 6.84 -12.57
CA PRO A 184 11.08 5.50 -13.07
C PRO A 184 11.61 4.36 -12.20
N LYS A 185 12.73 4.56 -11.48
CA LYS A 185 13.31 3.55 -10.59
C LYS A 185 12.35 3.24 -9.43
N ALA A 186 11.83 4.27 -8.76
CA ALA A 186 10.86 4.13 -7.67
C ALA A 186 9.56 3.49 -8.16
N GLY A 187 9.03 3.95 -9.31
CA GLY A 187 7.84 3.36 -9.91
C GLY A 187 8.01 1.87 -10.23
N LYS A 188 9.12 1.48 -10.86
CA LYS A 188 9.42 0.07 -11.19
C LYS A 188 9.57 -0.80 -9.93
N PHE A 189 10.23 -0.28 -8.90
CA PHE A 189 10.34 -0.98 -7.62
C PHE A 189 8.95 -1.26 -7.02
N LEU A 190 8.07 -0.26 -6.98
CA LEU A 190 6.73 -0.43 -6.41
C LEU A 190 5.82 -1.32 -7.27
N VAL A 191 5.99 -1.30 -8.60
CA VAL A 191 5.35 -2.27 -9.49
C VAL A 191 5.72 -3.70 -9.11
N LYS A 192 7.03 -3.99 -9.00
CA LYS A 192 7.54 -5.30 -8.59
C LYS A 192 6.98 -5.69 -7.22
N LEU A 193 7.02 -4.76 -6.27
CA LEU A 193 6.51 -4.97 -4.91
C LEU A 193 5.02 -5.31 -4.93
N THR A 194 4.19 -4.51 -5.59
CA THR A 194 2.74 -4.75 -5.70
C THR A 194 2.43 -6.06 -6.41
N HIS A 195 3.18 -6.42 -7.45
CA HIS A 195 3.00 -7.70 -8.14
C HIS A 195 3.26 -8.88 -7.19
N GLN A 196 4.41 -8.87 -6.53
CA GLN A 196 4.78 -9.98 -5.67
C GLN A 196 3.91 -10.09 -4.41
N THR A 197 3.39 -8.97 -3.91
CA THR A 197 2.56 -8.93 -2.69
C THR A 197 1.08 -9.19 -2.97
N SER A 198 0.53 -8.78 -4.12
CA SER A 198 -0.85 -9.09 -4.52
C SER A 198 -1.08 -10.59 -4.68
N HIS A 199 -0.18 -11.28 -5.38
CA HIS A 199 -0.23 -12.74 -5.49
C HIS A 199 -0.22 -13.42 -4.13
N ALA A 200 0.68 -13.02 -3.23
CA ALA A 200 0.72 -13.61 -1.90
C ALA A 200 -0.54 -13.30 -1.08
N LEU A 201 -1.07 -12.08 -1.14
CA LEU A 201 -2.28 -11.75 -0.39
C LEU A 201 -3.48 -12.55 -0.91
N VAL A 202 -3.62 -12.70 -2.22
CA VAL A 202 -4.71 -13.48 -2.81
C VAL A 202 -4.55 -14.98 -2.50
N GLU A 203 -3.35 -15.55 -2.62
CA GLU A 203 -3.06 -16.93 -2.21
C GLU A 203 -3.43 -17.18 -0.74
N LEU A 204 -3.13 -16.21 0.13
CA LEU A 204 -3.45 -16.33 1.55
C LEU A 204 -4.93 -16.14 1.85
N LEU A 205 -5.61 -15.24 1.15
CA LEU A 205 -7.06 -15.07 1.28
C LEU A 205 -7.78 -16.32 0.80
N ASP A 206 -7.34 -16.93 -0.30
CA ASP A 206 -7.83 -18.23 -0.78
C ASP A 206 -7.60 -19.34 0.26
N GLU A 207 -6.38 -19.48 0.78
CA GLU A 207 -6.01 -20.51 1.76
C GLU A 207 -6.82 -20.39 3.07
N VAL A 208 -7.11 -19.18 3.53
CA VAL A 208 -7.77 -18.93 4.82
C VAL A 208 -9.30 -18.93 4.70
N LEU A 209 -9.83 -18.40 3.59
CA LEU A 209 -11.26 -18.23 3.40
C LEU A 209 -11.90 -19.36 2.57
N GLY A 210 -11.09 -20.20 1.92
CA GLY A 210 -11.55 -21.31 1.09
C GLY A 210 -12.39 -20.83 -0.10
N LEU A 211 -11.98 -19.73 -0.74
CA LEU A 211 -12.74 -19.13 -1.84
C LEU A 211 -12.71 -20.06 -3.06
N THR A 212 -13.89 -20.45 -3.55
CA THR A 212 -13.97 -21.29 -4.77
C THR A 212 -13.76 -20.49 -6.04
N GLU A 213 -14.10 -19.19 -6.03
CA GLU A 213 -13.91 -18.27 -7.14
C GLU A 213 -13.51 -16.87 -6.63
N LEU A 214 -12.47 -16.29 -7.22
CA LEU A 214 -12.03 -14.94 -6.90
C LEU A 214 -12.92 -13.88 -7.56
N PRO A 215 -13.32 -12.81 -6.84
CA PRO A 215 -14.01 -11.68 -7.45
C PRO A 215 -13.22 -11.08 -8.62
N GLY A 216 -13.95 -10.56 -9.63
CA GLY A 216 -13.33 -9.95 -10.81
C GLY A 216 -12.38 -8.79 -10.48
N SER A 217 -12.66 -8.02 -9.43
CA SER A 217 -11.78 -6.97 -8.93
C SER A 217 -10.43 -7.49 -8.43
N CYS A 218 -10.38 -8.68 -7.83
CA CYS A 218 -9.14 -9.32 -7.41
C CYS A 218 -8.34 -9.81 -8.62
N LEU A 219 -9.02 -10.33 -9.66
CA LEU A 219 -8.38 -10.69 -10.92
C LEU A 219 -7.82 -9.46 -11.64
N ASP A 220 -8.55 -8.35 -11.65
CA ASP A 220 -8.06 -7.08 -12.19
C ASP A 220 -6.85 -6.56 -11.41
N TRP A 221 -6.88 -6.68 -10.08
CA TRP A 221 -5.75 -6.33 -9.23
C TRP A 221 -4.51 -7.19 -9.52
N LEU A 222 -4.66 -8.51 -9.61
CA LEU A 222 -3.58 -9.43 -9.98
C LEU A 222 -3.04 -9.18 -11.38
N SER A 223 -3.92 -8.84 -12.34
CA SER A 223 -3.51 -8.56 -13.72
C SER A 223 -2.72 -7.26 -13.88
N GLN A 224 -2.84 -6.36 -12.88
CA GLN A 224 -2.20 -5.05 -12.85
C GLN A 224 -2.37 -4.24 -14.15
N LYS A 225 -3.53 -4.33 -14.82
CA LYS A 225 -3.79 -3.72 -16.13
C LYS A 225 -3.35 -2.24 -16.25
N TYR A 226 -3.46 -1.47 -15.17
CA TYR A 226 -3.00 -0.06 -15.12
C TYR A 226 -1.49 0.13 -15.33
N LEU A 227 -0.67 -0.89 -15.10
CA LEU A 227 0.78 -0.85 -15.33
C LEU A 227 1.14 -0.93 -16.80
N VAL A 228 0.25 -1.47 -17.63
CA VAL A 228 0.36 -1.45 -19.09
C VAL A 228 -0.01 -0.06 -19.61
N GLU A 229 -1.03 0.58 -19.03
CA GLU A 229 -1.44 1.95 -19.36
C GLU A 229 -0.41 3.01 -18.94
N SER A 230 0.34 2.76 -17.85
CA SER A 230 1.40 3.66 -17.36
C SER A 230 2.76 3.45 -18.01
N ARG A 231 2.87 2.58 -19.04
CA ARG A 231 4.10 2.51 -19.86
C ARG A 231 4.39 3.87 -20.52
N PRO A 232 5.67 4.26 -20.66
CA PRO A 232 6.09 5.61 -21.08
C PRO A 232 5.54 6.08 -22.43
N ARG A 233 5.11 5.18 -23.32
CA ARG A 233 4.47 5.57 -24.60
C ARG A 233 3.05 6.12 -24.42
N GLY A 234 2.32 5.80 -23.35
CA GLY A 234 0.97 6.32 -23.09
C GLY A 234 0.99 7.69 -22.43
N ILE A 235 1.84 7.85 -21.41
CA ILE A 235 1.95 9.08 -20.61
C ILE A 235 2.66 10.20 -21.41
N ALA A 236 3.80 9.91 -22.05
CA ALA A 236 4.49 10.91 -22.89
C ALA A 236 3.65 11.31 -24.10
N LYS A 237 2.80 10.41 -24.63
CA LYS A 237 1.90 10.70 -25.75
C LYS A 237 0.65 11.48 -25.29
N ARG A 238 0.17 11.31 -24.05
CA ARG A 238 -0.84 12.20 -23.46
C ARG A 238 -0.29 13.60 -23.16
N MET A 239 0.95 13.72 -22.72
CA MET A 239 1.59 15.04 -22.52
C MET A 239 1.90 15.72 -23.86
N LYS A 240 2.30 14.97 -24.89
CA LYS A 240 2.55 15.50 -26.24
C LYS A 240 1.29 15.81 -27.04
N ASN A 241 0.18 15.11 -26.78
CA ASN A 241 -1.15 15.46 -27.32
C ASN A 241 -1.91 16.47 -26.44
N GLY A 242 -1.33 16.88 -25.31
CA GLY A 242 -1.88 17.85 -24.38
C GLY A 242 -1.28 19.24 -24.53
N ASP A 243 -0.66 19.56 -25.66
CA ASP A 243 -0.22 20.92 -25.98
C ASP A 243 -1.21 21.58 -26.95
N TRP A 244 -1.82 22.66 -26.44
CA TRP A 244 -2.28 23.83 -27.20
C TRP A 244 -3.31 23.59 -28.32
N THR A 245 -4.57 23.43 -27.93
CA THR A 245 -5.67 24.00 -28.73
C THR A 245 -6.66 24.75 -27.82
N SER A 246 -6.55 26.07 -27.88
CA SER A 246 -7.61 27.07 -27.78
C SER A 246 -8.76 26.84 -26.78
N ILE A 247 -8.74 27.59 -25.68
CA ILE A 247 -9.97 28.18 -25.13
C ILE A 247 -9.89 29.69 -25.39
N THR A 248 -10.01 30.07 -26.66
CA THR A 248 -10.61 31.37 -26.99
C THR A 248 -12.12 31.19 -27.04
N SER A 249 -12.80 31.98 -26.21
CA SER A 249 -14.18 32.49 -26.35
C SER A 249 -15.32 31.49 -26.55
N LEU A 250 -16.25 31.46 -25.59
CA LEU A 250 -17.69 31.56 -25.84
C LEU A 250 -18.42 31.78 -24.50
N SER A 251 -18.32 33.00 -23.97
CA SER A 251 -19.38 33.55 -23.12
C SER A 251 -20.14 34.54 -23.99
N PHE A 252 -21.39 34.16 -24.25
CA PHE A 252 -22.35 34.83 -25.12
C PHE A 252 -22.53 36.31 -24.80
N ALA A 253 -22.52 37.12 -25.85
CA ALA A 253 -23.03 38.48 -25.83
C ALA A 253 -24.55 38.48 -25.69
N ILE A 254 -25.09 39.28 -24.77
CA ILE A 254 -26.44 39.86 -24.86
C ILE A 254 -26.33 41.36 -24.51
N PHE A 255 -26.44 42.16 -25.58
CA PHE A 255 -27.03 43.51 -25.72
C PHE A 255 -26.71 44.61 -24.70
N LEU A 256 -25.89 45.62 -25.07
CA LEU A 256 -26.27 46.88 -25.77
C LEU A 256 -27.36 47.71 -25.04
N THR A 257 -26.96 48.79 -24.34
CA THR A 257 -27.06 50.19 -24.83
C THR A 257 -26.95 51.22 -23.69
N ARG A 258 -26.24 52.34 -23.96
CA ARG A 258 -26.48 53.73 -23.52
C ARG A 258 -26.71 53.97 -22.01
N SER A 259 -25.91 54.76 -21.28
CA SER A 259 -25.59 56.17 -21.57
C SER A 259 -24.52 56.68 -20.60
N LEU A 260 -23.60 57.50 -21.12
CA LEU A 260 -22.96 58.58 -20.39
C LEU A 260 -24.01 59.58 -19.87
N LEU A 261 -23.65 60.29 -18.80
CA LEU A 261 -24.22 61.55 -18.24
C LEU A 261 -25.04 61.40 -16.93
N LEU A 262 -24.38 61.81 -15.84
CA LEU A 262 -24.79 62.76 -14.77
C LEU A 262 -26.24 63.28 -14.77
N PRO A 263 -26.81 63.55 -13.58
CA PRO A 263 -26.29 64.54 -12.62
C PRO A 263 -25.92 64.00 -11.23
#